data_AF-A0A2V7L1K0-F1
#
_entry.id   AF-A0A2V7L1K0-F1
#
_cell.length_a   1.000
_cell.length_b   1.000
_cell.length_c   1.000
_cell.angle_alpha   90.00
_cell.angle_beta   90.00
_cell.angle_gamma   90.00
#
_symmetry.space_group_name_H-M   'P 1'
#
loop_
_entity.id
_entity.type
_entity.pdbx_description
1 polymer ?
#
loop_
_entity_poly.entity_id
_entity_poly.type
_entity_poly.pdbx_seq_one_letter_code
_entity_poly.pdbx_strand_id
1 'polypeptide(L)'
;MRIHGLALLAVAALSAPRPLPTLTFSDPISTLTVLPGETVRLEAMDRRWSWTAPPTPGLYPIRVVSEDQRDSMTIQAFVLVPYSELRGEYLHGYRIGHYPAQALRGLDLYRPPAGFIEVTPENADAFVSPHFQLKQFVCKQAGGYPKYIVLNAQLVQRLEKLLALVNASGYSASTFYVMSGYRTPAYNHAIGNVLYSRHTFGSAADIFIDEDHDGQMDDLNGDGRSDERDARVLYDLFDGPQSGGGLGKYAPTEAHGPFVHVDLRDRRARW
;
A
#
# COMPACT_ATOMS: atom_id res chain seq x y z
N MET A 1 -10.06 -16.29 20.42
CA MET A 1 -9.29 -15.19 19.83
C MET A 1 -10.22 -14.52 18.85
N ARG A 2 -10.75 -13.32 19.15
CA ARG A 2 -11.72 -12.66 18.27
C ARG A 2 -10.98 -12.18 17.02
N ILE A 3 -11.31 -12.72 15.86
CA ILE A 3 -10.76 -12.23 14.60
C ILE A 3 -11.55 -10.96 14.25
N HIS A 4 -11.08 -9.81 14.72
CA HIS A 4 -11.57 -8.51 14.25
C HIS A 4 -11.13 -8.34 12.80
N GLY A 5 -12.05 -7.84 11.96
CA GLY A 5 -11.91 -7.75 10.51
C GLY A 5 -10.59 -7.14 10.07
N LEU A 6 -9.62 -7.99 9.74
CA LEU A 6 -8.33 -7.59 9.21
C LEU A 6 -8.43 -7.64 7.68
N ALA A 7 -8.32 -6.48 7.02
CA ALA A 7 -8.00 -6.47 5.61
C ALA A 7 -6.49 -6.74 5.47
N LEU A 8 -6.13 -7.83 4.79
CA LEU A 8 -4.74 -8.17 4.48
C LEU A 8 -4.56 -8.08 2.97
N LEU A 9 -3.61 -7.27 2.50
CA LEU A 9 -3.32 -7.11 1.08
C LEU A 9 -2.52 -8.31 0.57
N ALA A 10 -3.09 -9.07 -0.36
CA ALA A 10 -2.39 -10.11 -1.09
C ALA A 10 -2.26 -9.72 -2.57
N VAL A 11 -1.03 -9.73 -3.08
CA VAL A 11 -0.73 -9.35 -4.47
C VAL A 11 -0.29 -10.60 -5.23
N ALA A 12 -1.03 -10.95 -6.28
CA ALA A 12 -0.72 -12.08 -7.14
C ALA A 12 -0.37 -11.59 -8.56
N ALA A 13 0.84 -11.91 -9.02
CA ALA A 13 1.27 -11.61 -10.38
C ALA A 13 1.01 -12.83 -11.28
N LEU A 14 0.23 -12.64 -12.34
CA LEU A 14 0.08 -13.64 -13.40
C LEU A 14 1.29 -13.57 -14.34
N SER A 15 1.91 -14.71 -14.63
CA SER A 15 2.90 -14.84 -15.71
C SER A 15 2.56 -16.09 -16.54
N ALA A 16 2.34 -15.92 -17.84
CA ALA A 16 2.01 -17.03 -18.75
C ALA A 16 3.26 -17.85 -19.15
N PRO A 17 3.13 -19.14 -19.56
CA PRO A 17 2.18 -20.16 -19.12
C PRO A 17 2.85 -20.99 -18.01
N ARG A 18 2.61 -20.62 -16.75
CA ARG A 18 2.93 -21.42 -15.55
C ARG A 18 1.62 -21.64 -14.78
N PRO A 19 1.55 -22.60 -13.84
CA PRO A 19 0.38 -22.71 -12.98
C PRO A 19 0.06 -21.34 -12.35
N LEU A 20 -1.23 -21.01 -12.32
CA LEU A 20 -1.74 -19.77 -11.73
C LEU A 20 -1.19 -19.60 -10.29
N PRO A 21 -0.83 -18.38 -9.87
CA PRO A 21 -0.26 -18.15 -8.55
C PRO A 21 -1.24 -18.59 -7.47
N THR A 22 -0.74 -19.37 -6.52
CA THR A 22 -1.51 -19.89 -5.39
C THR A 22 -1.06 -19.21 -4.10
N LEU A 23 -2.00 -18.61 -3.38
CA LEU A 23 -1.76 -18.11 -2.02
C LEU A 23 -2.05 -19.23 -1.02
N THR A 24 -1.08 -19.49 -0.13
CA THR A 24 -1.24 -20.45 0.96
C THR A 24 -1.27 -19.72 2.29
N PHE A 25 -2.30 -19.99 3.10
CA PHE A 25 -2.42 -19.48 4.46
C PHE A 25 -2.44 -20.66 5.45
N SER A 26 -1.95 -20.45 6.67
CA SER A 26 -1.98 -21.44 7.76
C SER A 26 -2.50 -20.79 9.03
N ASP A 27 -3.62 -21.27 9.55
CA ASP A 27 -4.22 -20.85 10.82
C ASP A 27 -4.86 -22.10 11.48
N PRO A 28 -4.65 -22.30 12.79
CA PRO A 28 -5.15 -23.48 13.47
C PRO A 28 -6.68 -23.59 13.65
N ILE A 29 -7.53 -22.58 13.43
CA ILE A 29 -8.93 -22.59 13.97
C ILE A 29 -10.04 -22.05 13.01
N SER A 30 -9.86 -22.00 11.68
CA SER A 30 -10.83 -21.34 10.77
C SER A 30 -11.31 -22.16 9.55
N THR A 31 -12.57 -22.00 9.15
CA THR A 31 -13.13 -22.47 7.87
C THR A 31 -13.28 -21.35 6.84
N LEU A 32 -12.61 -21.47 5.71
CA LEU A 32 -12.76 -20.50 4.62
C LEU A 32 -14.12 -20.67 3.92
N THR A 33 -15.01 -19.67 4.03
CA THR A 33 -16.23 -19.58 3.20
C THR A 33 -16.03 -18.52 2.13
N VAL A 34 -15.81 -18.96 0.90
CA VAL A 34 -15.73 -18.08 -0.28
C VAL A 34 -17.15 -17.71 -0.71
N LEU A 35 -17.46 -16.41 -0.76
CA LEU A 35 -18.71 -15.90 -1.32
C LEU A 35 -18.68 -16.00 -2.87
N PRO A 36 -19.83 -16.14 -3.54
CA PRO A 36 -19.90 -16.73 -4.88
C PRO A 36 -19.12 -15.93 -5.94
N GLY A 37 -18.24 -16.62 -6.68
CA GLY A 37 -17.48 -16.04 -7.79
C GLY A 37 -16.39 -16.93 -8.38
N GLU A 38 -15.60 -17.66 -7.58
CA GLU A 38 -14.51 -18.51 -8.11
C GLU A 38 -14.01 -19.58 -7.14
N THR A 39 -13.43 -20.65 -7.70
CA THR A 39 -13.15 -21.93 -7.05
C THR A 39 -11.95 -21.89 -6.09
N VAL A 40 -12.18 -22.11 -4.80
CA VAL A 40 -11.13 -22.49 -3.84
C VAL A 40 -11.11 -24.01 -3.69
N ARG A 41 -9.93 -24.61 -3.86
CA ARG A 41 -9.69 -25.99 -3.44
C ARG A 41 -9.24 -25.99 -1.98
N LEU A 42 -10.10 -26.54 -1.13
CA LEU A 42 -9.79 -26.85 0.26
C LEU A 42 -9.08 -28.20 0.31
N GLU A 43 -7.78 -28.22 0.56
CA GLU A 43 -7.05 -29.46 0.85
C GLU A 43 -7.07 -29.69 2.37
N ALA A 44 -8.06 -30.46 2.82
CA ALA A 44 -8.39 -30.67 4.23
C ALA A 44 -7.31 -31.43 5.04
N MET A 45 -6.24 -31.92 4.42
CA MET A 45 -5.32 -32.84 5.09
C MET A 45 -4.27 -32.16 5.98
N ASP A 46 -4.02 -30.84 5.86
CA ASP A 46 -2.84 -30.19 6.49
C ASP A 46 -3.05 -28.79 7.10
N ARG A 47 -4.31 -28.35 7.33
CA ARG A 47 -4.59 -26.99 7.90
C ARG A 47 -4.00 -25.86 7.05
N ARG A 48 -3.99 -26.05 5.72
CA ARG A 48 -3.55 -25.08 4.73
C ARG A 48 -4.70 -24.79 3.77
N TRP A 49 -4.95 -23.51 3.51
CA TRP A 49 -5.91 -23.11 2.48
C TRP A 49 -5.15 -22.64 1.25
N SER A 50 -5.67 -22.97 0.07
CA SER A 50 -5.10 -22.57 -1.21
C SER A 50 -6.11 -21.76 -2.01
N TRP A 51 -5.76 -20.53 -2.39
CA TRP A 51 -6.54 -19.75 -3.36
C TRP A 51 -5.73 -19.60 -4.64
N THR A 52 -6.35 -19.88 -5.77
CA THR A 52 -5.71 -19.74 -7.09
C THR A 52 -6.26 -18.50 -7.77
N ALA A 53 -5.36 -17.61 -8.20
CA ALA A 53 -5.75 -16.38 -8.85
C ALA A 53 -6.49 -16.64 -10.18
N PRO A 54 -7.63 -15.97 -10.41
CA PRO A 54 -8.29 -15.92 -11.71
C PRO A 54 -7.38 -15.35 -12.79
N PRO A 55 -7.61 -15.66 -14.08
CA PRO A 55 -6.79 -15.14 -15.17
C PRO A 55 -7.04 -13.65 -15.46
N THR A 56 -8.12 -13.07 -14.95
CA THR A 56 -8.53 -11.69 -15.21
C THR A 56 -7.96 -10.76 -14.13
N PRO A 57 -7.32 -9.63 -14.49
CA PRO A 57 -6.94 -8.61 -13.52
C PRO A 57 -8.14 -8.02 -12.77
N GLY A 58 -7.95 -7.65 -11.50
CA GLY A 58 -9.02 -7.06 -10.69
C GLY A 58 -8.86 -7.29 -9.19
N LEU A 59 -9.86 -6.82 -8.44
CA LEU A 59 -10.00 -7.04 -6.99
C LEU A 59 -10.90 -8.27 -6.74
N TYR A 60 -10.37 -9.19 -5.94
CA TYR A 60 -11.03 -10.43 -5.52
C TYR A 60 -11.05 -10.53 -3.99
N PRO A 61 -12.16 -10.12 -3.35
CA PRO A 61 -12.32 -10.26 -1.90
C PRO A 61 -12.45 -11.74 -1.51
N ILE A 62 -11.58 -12.21 -0.63
CA ILE A 62 -11.58 -13.58 -0.10
C ILE A 62 -12.03 -13.51 1.36
N ARG A 63 -13.21 -14.04 1.66
CA ARG A 63 -13.72 -14.09 3.03
C ARG A 63 -13.21 -15.34 3.75
N VAL A 64 -12.57 -15.14 4.90
CA VAL A 64 -12.20 -16.20 5.84
C VAL A 64 -13.14 -16.14 7.02
N VAL A 65 -13.68 -17.27 7.45
CA VAL A 65 -14.66 -17.36 8.53
C VAL A 65 -14.14 -18.32 9.60
N SER A 66 -14.43 -18.10 10.87
CA SER A 66 -14.13 -19.10 11.89
C SER A 66 -15.03 -20.34 11.71
N GLU A 67 -14.60 -21.50 12.22
CA GLU A 67 -15.40 -22.74 12.18
C GLU A 67 -16.79 -22.57 12.81
N ASP A 68 -16.86 -21.81 13.90
CA ASP A 68 -18.10 -21.52 14.61
C ASP A 68 -18.93 -20.39 13.96
N GLN A 69 -18.47 -19.85 12.83
CA GLN A 69 -19.07 -18.75 12.07
C GLN A 69 -19.26 -17.43 12.84
N ARG A 70 -18.64 -17.29 14.02
CA ARG A 70 -18.78 -16.08 14.85
C ARG A 70 -17.85 -14.96 14.41
N ASP A 71 -16.71 -15.31 13.83
CA ASP A 71 -15.69 -14.37 13.42
C ASP A 71 -15.40 -14.49 11.91
N SER A 72 -14.94 -13.40 11.31
CA SER A 72 -14.54 -13.39 9.91
C SER A 72 -13.56 -12.28 9.60
N MET A 73 -12.71 -12.50 8.59
CA MET A 73 -11.88 -11.47 7.98
C MET A 73 -12.05 -11.50 6.45
N THR A 74 -11.69 -10.40 5.80
CA THR A 74 -11.70 -10.30 4.34
C THR A 74 -10.30 -9.99 3.87
N ILE A 75 -9.72 -10.85 3.05
CA ILE A 75 -8.44 -10.63 2.39
C ILE A 75 -8.73 -10.02 1.02
N GLN A 76 -8.17 -8.85 0.74
CA GLN A 76 -8.26 -8.26 -0.59
C GLN A 76 -7.13 -8.80 -1.45
N ALA A 77 -7.47 -9.70 -2.38
CA ALA A 77 -6.52 -10.19 -3.37
C ALA A 77 -6.62 -9.37 -4.65
N PHE A 78 -5.51 -8.80 -5.11
CA PHE A 78 -5.44 -8.11 -6.39
C PHE A 78 -4.70 -8.96 -7.41
N VAL A 79 -5.36 -9.27 -8.52
CA VAL A 79 -4.75 -9.83 -9.71
C VAL A 79 -4.25 -8.67 -10.56
N LEU A 80 -2.93 -8.63 -10.77
CA LEU A 80 -2.27 -7.51 -11.44
C LEU A 80 -2.50 -7.52 -12.95
N VAL A 81 -2.59 -6.33 -13.54
CA VAL A 81 -2.30 -6.13 -14.96
C VAL A 81 -0.80 -6.30 -15.15
N PRO A 82 -0.33 -7.30 -15.92
CA PRO A 82 1.09 -7.63 -16.00
C PRO A 82 1.90 -6.50 -16.65
N TYR A 83 3.13 -6.31 -16.19
CA TYR A 83 4.03 -5.26 -16.72
C TYR A 83 4.23 -5.37 -18.25
N SER A 84 4.17 -6.59 -18.79
CA SER A 84 4.28 -6.87 -20.23
C SER A 84 3.15 -6.28 -21.08
N GLU A 85 2.06 -5.82 -20.50
CA GLU A 85 1.00 -5.09 -21.22
C GLU A 85 1.33 -3.62 -21.46
N LEU A 86 2.35 -3.08 -20.81
CA LEU A 86 2.83 -1.73 -21.07
C LEU A 86 3.25 -1.59 -22.55
N ARG A 87 2.77 -0.54 -23.22
CA ARG A 87 3.09 -0.20 -24.61
C ARG A 87 3.75 1.19 -24.63
N GLY A 88 5.07 1.21 -24.82
CA GLY A 88 5.85 2.42 -24.64
C GLY A 88 5.72 2.92 -23.20
N GLU A 89 5.16 4.11 -23.02
CA GLU A 89 4.91 4.72 -21.71
C GLU A 89 3.51 4.46 -21.14
N TYR A 90 2.63 3.79 -21.88
CA TYR A 90 1.21 3.76 -21.58
C TYR A 90 0.71 2.35 -21.27
N LEU A 91 -0.13 2.25 -20.24
CA LEU A 91 -0.92 1.07 -19.92
C LEU A 91 -2.39 1.44 -20.05
N HIS A 92 -3.08 0.86 -21.04
CA HIS A 92 -4.49 1.14 -21.35
C HIS A 92 -4.84 2.64 -21.39
N GLY A 93 -3.97 3.47 -21.96
CA GLY A 93 -4.17 4.92 -22.08
C GLY A 93 -3.71 5.75 -20.88
N TYR A 94 -3.38 5.13 -19.74
CA TYR A 94 -2.78 5.81 -18.60
C TYR A 94 -1.25 5.85 -18.72
N ARG A 95 -0.66 7.04 -18.62
CA ARG A 95 0.79 7.23 -18.76
C ARG A 95 1.52 6.79 -17.49
N ILE A 96 2.24 5.67 -17.57
CA ILE A 96 3.16 5.18 -16.54
C ILE A 96 4.54 5.82 -16.70
N GLY A 97 5.04 5.94 -17.92
CA GLY A 97 6.42 6.33 -18.19
C GLY A 97 7.39 5.14 -18.10
N HIS A 98 8.68 5.44 -17.96
CA HIS A 98 9.74 4.43 -18.00
C HIS A 98 10.31 4.14 -16.61
N TYR A 99 10.27 2.87 -16.21
CA TYR A 99 11.11 2.39 -15.12
C TYR A 99 12.59 2.37 -15.54
N PRO A 100 13.54 2.52 -14.60
CA PRO A 100 14.96 2.40 -14.91
C PRO A 100 15.30 1.03 -15.51
N ALA A 101 16.08 1.01 -16.59
CA ALA A 101 16.47 -0.25 -17.24
C ALA A 101 17.33 -1.15 -16.35
N GLN A 102 18.11 -0.55 -15.45
CA GLN A 102 18.95 -1.24 -14.49
C GLN A 102 18.49 -0.95 -13.07
N ALA A 103 18.38 -1.99 -12.25
CA ALA A 103 18.15 -1.84 -10.82
C ALA A 103 19.35 -1.13 -10.18
N LEU A 104 19.09 -0.14 -9.33
CA LEU A 104 20.14 0.61 -8.64
C LEU A 104 21.00 -0.35 -7.82
N ARG A 105 22.29 -0.45 -8.17
CA ARG A 105 23.27 -1.36 -7.55
C ARG A 105 22.86 -2.85 -7.60
N GLY A 106 22.02 -3.24 -8.54
CA GLY A 106 21.52 -4.61 -8.66
C GLY A 106 20.58 -5.06 -7.54
N LEU A 107 20.07 -4.13 -6.71
CA LEU A 107 19.17 -4.45 -5.60
C LEU A 107 17.75 -4.74 -6.10
N ASP A 108 17.17 -5.85 -5.63
CA ASP A 108 15.85 -6.32 -6.09
C ASP A 108 14.72 -5.31 -5.84
N LEU A 109 14.82 -4.52 -4.77
CA LEU A 109 13.84 -3.48 -4.44
C LEU A 109 13.71 -2.39 -5.52
N TYR A 110 14.69 -2.25 -6.43
CA TYR A 110 14.67 -1.30 -7.56
C TYR A 110 14.42 -1.97 -8.92
N ARG A 111 13.97 -3.21 -8.96
CA ARG A 111 13.50 -3.82 -10.21
C ARG A 111 12.13 -3.26 -10.60
N PRO A 112 11.80 -3.23 -11.90
CA PRO A 112 10.44 -2.96 -12.35
C PRO A 112 9.44 -3.91 -11.68
N PRO A 113 8.21 -3.44 -11.42
CA PRO A 113 7.19 -4.27 -10.78
C PRO A 113 6.76 -5.41 -11.71
N ALA A 114 6.24 -6.49 -11.14
CA ALA A 114 5.67 -7.59 -11.93
C ALA A 114 4.41 -7.18 -12.71
N GLY A 115 3.70 -6.16 -12.21
CA GLY A 115 2.49 -5.61 -12.80
C GLY A 115 1.91 -4.50 -11.94
N PHE A 116 0.68 -4.12 -12.24
CA PHE A 116 0.00 -2.99 -11.63
C PHE A 116 -1.38 -3.39 -11.14
N ILE A 117 -1.78 -2.85 -10.00
CA ILE A 117 -3.17 -2.90 -9.55
C ILE A 117 -3.96 -1.94 -10.41
N GLU A 118 -4.99 -2.44 -11.09
CA GLU A 118 -5.98 -1.60 -11.76
C GLU A 118 -6.92 -1.01 -10.72
N VAL A 119 -6.94 0.32 -10.65
CA VAL A 119 -7.84 1.08 -9.79
C VAL A 119 -8.95 1.63 -10.68
N THR A 120 -10.19 1.39 -10.30
CA THR A 120 -11.41 1.86 -10.97
C THR A 120 -12.27 2.63 -9.96
N PRO A 121 -13.31 3.37 -10.39
CA PRO A 121 -14.22 4.01 -9.45
C PRO A 121 -14.86 3.01 -8.47
N GLU A 122 -15.12 1.78 -8.92
CA GLU A 122 -15.81 0.75 -8.14
C GLU A 122 -14.93 0.14 -7.05
N ASN A 123 -13.60 0.12 -7.22
CA ASN A 123 -12.68 -0.50 -6.27
C ASN A 123 -11.83 0.51 -5.47
N ALA A 124 -11.87 1.80 -5.81
CA ALA A 124 -11.05 2.83 -5.19
C ALA A 124 -11.24 2.94 -3.67
N ASP A 125 -12.46 2.71 -3.18
CA ASP A 125 -12.80 2.76 -1.75
C ASP A 125 -12.52 1.47 -0.99
N ALA A 126 -12.00 0.43 -1.66
CA ALA A 126 -11.67 -0.83 -1.00
C ALA A 126 -10.57 -0.63 0.04
N PHE A 127 -10.82 -1.09 1.26
CA PHE A 127 -9.81 -1.13 2.33
C PHE A 127 -8.74 -2.17 2.01
N VAL A 128 -7.50 -1.73 1.83
CA VAL A 128 -6.31 -2.58 1.64
C VAL A 128 -5.71 -3.03 2.97
N SER A 129 -6.09 -2.35 4.05
CA SER A 129 -5.91 -2.74 5.45
C SER A 129 -6.97 -2.05 6.33
N PRO A 130 -7.11 -2.38 7.63
CA PRO A 130 -8.19 -1.84 8.47
C PRO A 130 -8.35 -0.32 8.43
N HIS A 131 -7.25 0.43 8.33
CA HIS A 131 -7.27 1.90 8.36
C HIS A 131 -6.91 2.55 7.03
N PHE A 132 -6.63 1.79 5.97
CA PHE A 132 -6.19 2.35 4.69
C PHE A 132 -7.00 1.85 3.49
N GLN A 133 -7.42 2.77 2.64
CA GLN A 133 -8.14 2.54 1.38
C GLN A 133 -7.22 2.62 0.17
N LEU A 134 -7.56 1.89 -0.90
CA LEU A 134 -6.78 1.84 -2.14
C LEU A 134 -6.54 3.24 -2.73
N LYS A 135 -7.58 4.09 -2.76
CA LYS A 135 -7.52 5.45 -3.30
C LYS A 135 -6.46 6.34 -2.67
N GLN A 136 -6.12 6.14 -1.39
CA GLN A 136 -5.11 6.93 -0.68
C GLN A 136 -3.71 6.78 -1.32
N PHE A 137 -3.46 5.68 -2.02
CA PHE A 137 -2.17 5.40 -2.66
C PHE A 137 -2.12 5.78 -4.14
N VAL A 138 -3.22 6.28 -4.71
CA VAL A 138 -3.32 6.60 -6.14
C VAL A 138 -2.47 7.82 -6.49
N CYS A 139 -1.81 7.75 -7.63
CA CYS A 139 -1.00 8.85 -8.12
C CYS A 139 -1.85 10.11 -8.40
N LYS A 140 -1.37 11.26 -7.91
CA LYS A 140 -1.96 12.59 -8.13
C LYS A 140 -1.89 13.07 -9.59
N GLN A 141 -1.27 12.30 -10.49
CA GLN A 141 -1.31 12.55 -11.93
C GLN A 141 -2.77 12.70 -12.40
N ALA A 142 -3.02 13.77 -13.16
CA ALA A 142 -4.29 14.02 -13.80
C ALA A 142 -4.67 12.90 -14.77
N GLY A 143 -5.96 12.74 -15.02
CA GLY A 143 -6.53 11.70 -15.88
C GLY A 143 -7.67 10.95 -15.21
N GLY A 144 -8.50 10.32 -16.05
CA GLY A 144 -9.61 9.49 -15.61
C GLY A 144 -9.18 8.10 -15.15
N TYR A 145 -10.17 7.29 -14.77
CA TYR A 145 -10.01 5.87 -14.51
C TYR A 145 -10.10 5.05 -15.82
N PRO A 146 -9.52 3.83 -15.86
CA PRO A 146 -8.72 3.21 -14.80
C PRO A 146 -7.37 3.91 -14.59
N LYS A 147 -6.90 3.87 -13.34
CA LYS A 147 -5.52 4.25 -12.97
C LYS A 147 -4.77 2.99 -12.56
N TYR A 148 -3.45 3.04 -12.60
CA TYR A 148 -2.62 1.87 -12.31
C TYR A 148 -1.57 2.19 -11.25
N ILE A 149 -1.52 1.39 -10.19
CA ILE A 149 -0.61 1.59 -9.08
C ILE A 149 0.28 0.37 -8.82
N VAL A 150 1.44 0.62 -8.22
CA VAL A 150 2.21 -0.40 -7.50
C VAL A 150 2.01 -0.14 -6.02
N LEU A 151 1.61 -1.15 -5.26
CA LEU A 151 1.45 -1.05 -3.81
C LEU A 151 2.11 -2.25 -3.14
N ASN A 152 3.14 -1.98 -2.32
CA ASN A 152 3.83 -3.00 -1.57
C ASN A 152 3.08 -3.28 -0.26
N ALA A 153 2.65 -4.53 -0.04
CA ALA A 153 1.91 -4.92 1.16
C ALA A 153 2.69 -4.66 2.47
N GLN A 154 4.03 -4.72 2.45
CA GLN A 154 4.86 -4.39 3.62
C GLN A 154 4.79 -2.90 3.96
N LEU A 155 4.50 -2.02 2.99
CA LEU A 155 4.35 -0.58 3.24
C LEU A 155 3.07 -0.37 4.03
N VAL A 156 1.96 -0.97 3.56
CA VAL A 156 0.67 -0.90 4.23
C VAL A 156 0.77 -1.46 5.66
N GLN A 157 1.42 -2.61 5.85
CA GLN A 157 1.67 -3.16 7.19
C GLN A 157 2.54 -2.25 8.06
N ARG A 158 3.52 -1.56 7.48
CA ARG A 158 4.33 -0.58 8.21
C ARG A 158 3.48 0.60 8.64
N LEU A 159 2.61 1.12 7.78
CA LEU A 159 1.70 2.22 8.09
C LEU A 159 0.74 1.86 9.21
N GLU A 160 0.15 0.66 9.20
CA GLU A 160 -0.68 0.15 10.31
C GLU A 160 0.09 0.12 11.65
N LYS A 161 1.36 -0.34 11.64
CA LYS A 161 2.20 -0.36 12.85
C LYS A 161 2.52 1.05 13.34
N LEU A 162 2.81 1.97 12.43
CA LEU A 162 3.09 3.37 12.77
C LEU A 162 1.83 4.05 13.32
N LEU A 163 0.66 3.79 12.74
CA LEU A 163 -0.62 4.32 13.23
C LEU A 163 -0.95 3.79 14.63
N ALA A 164 -0.73 2.48 14.87
CA ALA A 164 -0.89 1.92 16.21
C ALA A 164 0.07 2.55 17.23
N LEU A 165 1.32 2.82 16.83
CA LEU A 165 2.31 3.51 17.67
C LEU A 165 1.90 4.95 18.01
N VAL A 166 1.40 5.71 17.02
CA VAL A 166 0.83 7.06 17.21
C VAL A 166 -0.29 7.04 18.24
N ASN A 167 -1.27 6.17 18.05
CA ASN A 167 -2.41 6.03 18.97
C ASN A 167 -1.96 5.60 20.38
N ALA A 168 -1.03 4.65 20.49
CA ALA A 168 -0.47 4.25 21.78
C ALA A 168 0.33 5.37 22.49
N SER A 169 0.80 6.37 21.74
CA SER A 169 1.55 7.52 22.26
C SER A 169 0.66 8.71 22.65
N GLY A 170 -0.66 8.57 22.56
CA GLY A 170 -1.63 9.58 22.98
C GLY A 170 -2.19 10.47 21.87
N TYR A 171 -1.79 10.26 20.61
CA TYR A 171 -2.32 10.98 19.46
C TYR A 171 -3.48 10.20 18.84
N SER A 172 -4.69 10.77 18.84
CA SER A 172 -5.84 10.14 18.20
C SER A 172 -5.72 10.24 16.69
N ALA A 173 -5.68 9.12 15.98
CA ALA A 173 -5.67 9.09 14.52
C ALA A 173 -6.42 7.86 14.01
N SER A 174 -7.47 8.08 13.23
CA SER A 174 -8.25 7.01 12.58
C SER A 174 -7.55 6.43 11.35
N THR A 175 -6.71 7.22 10.70
CA THR A 175 -5.83 6.88 9.56
C THR A 175 -4.69 7.89 9.50
N PHE A 176 -3.71 7.69 8.62
CA PHE A 176 -2.93 8.81 8.09
C PHE A 176 -3.59 9.40 6.85
N TYR A 177 -3.48 10.72 6.69
CA TYR A 177 -3.62 11.33 5.38
C TYR A 177 -2.39 10.95 4.54
N VAL A 178 -2.62 10.26 3.43
CA VAL A 178 -1.54 9.89 2.49
C VAL A 178 -1.43 10.99 1.43
N MET A 179 -0.59 11.98 1.69
CA MET A 179 -0.34 13.08 0.77
C MET A 179 0.28 12.60 -0.54
N SER A 180 1.11 11.56 -0.48
CA SER A 180 1.68 10.97 -1.68
C SER A 180 1.98 9.48 -1.46
N GLY A 181 1.25 8.61 -2.15
CA GLY A 181 1.53 7.17 -2.20
C GLY A 181 2.37 6.80 -3.42
N TYR A 182 1.80 5.98 -4.32
CA TYR A 182 2.48 5.60 -5.56
C TYR A 182 2.58 6.80 -6.52
N ARG A 183 3.73 6.89 -7.20
CA ARG A 183 3.94 7.84 -8.30
C ARG A 183 4.26 7.05 -9.57
N THR A 184 3.60 7.36 -10.68
CA THR A 184 4.09 6.85 -11.97
C THR A 184 5.51 7.39 -12.21
N PRO A 185 6.40 6.64 -12.87
CA PRO A 185 7.67 7.19 -13.33
C PRO A 185 7.55 8.54 -14.07
N ALA A 186 6.55 8.67 -14.95
CA ALA A 186 6.27 9.91 -15.67
C ALA A 186 5.91 11.07 -14.72
N TYR A 187 5.00 10.87 -13.77
CA TYR A 187 4.62 11.89 -12.80
C TYR A 187 5.77 12.26 -11.88
N ASN A 188 6.51 11.27 -11.37
CA ASN A 188 7.67 11.50 -10.52
C ASN A 188 8.73 12.36 -11.22
N HIS A 189 9.00 12.10 -12.50
CA HIS A 189 9.88 12.95 -13.31
C HIS A 189 9.32 14.36 -13.51
N ALA A 190 8.02 14.48 -13.82
CA ALA A 190 7.37 15.78 -14.07
C ALA A 190 7.44 16.73 -12.87
N ILE A 191 7.46 16.21 -11.64
CA ILE A 191 7.62 17.00 -10.41
C ILE A 191 9.08 17.12 -9.95
N GLY A 192 10.05 16.83 -10.82
CA GLY A 192 11.48 17.03 -10.55
C GLY A 192 12.12 16.04 -9.56
N ASN A 193 11.45 14.92 -9.26
CA ASN A 193 11.98 13.94 -8.31
C ASN A 193 13.01 12.99 -8.94
N VAL A 194 13.81 12.36 -8.06
CA VAL A 194 14.89 11.45 -8.48
C VAL A 194 14.37 10.16 -9.10
N LEU A 195 15.17 9.60 -10.03
CA LEU A 195 14.85 8.41 -10.82
C LEU A 195 14.52 7.17 -9.97
N TYR A 196 15.26 6.96 -8.88
CA TYR A 196 15.11 5.80 -7.99
C TYR A 196 14.31 6.10 -6.72
N SER A 197 13.31 7.00 -6.83
CA SER A 197 12.39 7.31 -5.74
C SER A 197 11.61 6.07 -5.31
N ARG A 198 11.47 5.81 -4.01
CA ARG A 198 10.75 4.65 -3.50
C ARG A 198 9.24 4.70 -3.77
N HIS A 199 8.68 5.89 -4.06
CA HIS A 199 7.29 6.06 -4.47
C HIS A 199 6.98 5.39 -5.82
N THR A 200 7.93 5.37 -6.75
CA THR A 200 7.72 4.74 -8.07
C THR A 200 7.72 3.21 -7.97
N PHE A 201 8.19 2.64 -6.87
CA PHE A 201 8.18 1.20 -6.62
C PHE A 201 7.10 0.81 -5.59
N GLY A 202 6.14 1.69 -5.31
CA GLY A 202 5.00 1.40 -4.42
C GLY A 202 5.38 1.16 -2.96
N SER A 203 6.52 1.67 -2.53
CA SER A 203 7.14 1.31 -1.24
C SER A 203 7.51 2.53 -0.38
N ALA A 204 6.90 3.68 -0.69
CA ALA A 204 6.99 4.89 0.10
C ALA A 204 5.64 5.58 0.22
N ALA A 205 5.48 6.32 1.30
CA ALA A 205 4.35 7.20 1.53
C ALA A 205 4.81 8.49 2.22
N ASP A 206 4.24 9.62 1.79
CA ASP A 206 4.32 10.90 2.49
C ASP A 206 3.02 11.07 3.26
N ILE A 207 3.10 11.16 4.59
CA ILE A 207 1.97 11.03 5.51
C ILE A 207 1.93 12.12 6.58
N PHE A 208 0.73 12.41 7.08
CA PHE A 208 0.48 13.20 8.29
C PHE A 208 -0.86 12.79 8.95
N ILE A 209 -1.15 13.33 10.14
CA ILE A 209 -2.45 13.18 10.83
C ILE A 209 -3.31 14.40 10.47
N ASP A 210 -4.56 14.15 10.11
CA ASP A 210 -5.56 15.11 9.61
C ASP A 210 -6.94 14.62 10.07
N GLU A 211 -7.15 14.66 11.39
CA GLU A 211 -8.36 14.10 11.99
C GLU A 211 -9.55 15.07 11.87
N ASP A 212 -9.30 16.37 11.67
CA ASP A 212 -10.35 17.35 11.39
C ASP A 212 -10.73 17.46 9.89
N HIS A 213 -9.97 16.79 9.02
CA HIS A 213 -10.19 16.65 7.58
C HIS A 213 -10.13 17.97 6.80
N ASP A 214 -9.32 18.92 7.25
CA ASP A 214 -9.08 20.18 6.53
C ASP A 214 -7.99 20.07 5.45
N GLY A 215 -7.30 18.91 5.38
CA GLY A 215 -6.24 18.64 4.41
C GLY A 215 -4.88 19.18 4.81
N GLN A 216 -4.72 19.66 6.04
CA GLN A 216 -3.47 20.06 6.67
C GLN A 216 -3.11 19.11 7.80
N MET A 217 -1.85 19.20 8.24
CA MET A 217 -1.40 18.41 9.37
C MET A 217 -1.93 19.01 10.67
N ASP A 218 -2.48 18.18 11.53
CA ASP A 218 -2.89 18.59 12.87
C ASP A 218 -1.72 19.17 13.68
N ASP A 219 -2.01 20.14 14.54
CA ASP A 219 -1.05 20.70 15.52
C ASP A 219 -0.77 19.67 16.64
N LEU A 220 0.24 18.83 16.42
CA LEU A 220 0.59 17.73 17.33
C LEU A 220 1.38 18.21 18.55
N ASN A 221 1.97 19.40 18.48
CA ASN A 221 2.77 19.95 19.58
C ASN A 221 1.99 20.94 20.47
N GLY A 222 0.82 21.40 20.01
CA GLY A 222 -0.13 22.23 20.76
C GLY A 222 0.22 23.71 20.81
N ASP A 223 0.98 24.23 19.83
CA ASP A 223 1.40 25.63 19.78
C ASP A 223 0.58 26.54 18.85
N GLY A 224 -0.48 25.99 18.26
CA GLY A 224 -1.43 26.66 17.38
C GLY A 224 -0.94 26.82 15.94
N ARG A 225 0.09 26.08 15.52
CA ARG A 225 0.64 26.14 14.15
C ARG A 225 0.77 24.74 13.57
N SER A 226 0.58 24.62 12.25
CA SER A 226 0.88 23.41 11.48
C SER A 226 2.20 23.60 10.74
N ASP A 227 3.31 23.11 11.31
CA ASP A 227 4.64 23.27 10.71
C ASP A 227 5.59 22.07 10.94
N GLU A 228 6.88 22.24 10.62
CA GLU A 228 7.87 21.15 10.73
C GLU A 228 7.97 20.59 12.16
N ARG A 229 7.58 21.36 13.19
CA ARG A 229 7.60 20.89 14.58
C ARG A 229 6.55 19.81 14.83
N ASP A 230 5.44 19.81 14.10
CA ASP A 230 4.45 18.74 14.13
C ASP A 230 4.95 17.50 13.38
N ALA A 231 5.56 17.70 12.20
CA ALA A 231 6.23 16.60 11.49
C ALA A 231 7.34 15.98 12.35
N ARG A 232 8.03 16.78 13.17
CA ARG A 232 9.05 16.29 14.12
C ARG A 232 8.46 15.37 15.18
N VAL A 233 7.26 15.62 15.69
CA VAL A 233 6.60 14.72 16.66
C VAL A 233 6.48 13.31 16.08
N LEU A 234 5.93 13.18 14.87
CA LEU A 234 5.82 11.88 14.19
C LEU A 234 7.19 11.28 13.85
N TYR A 235 8.11 12.11 13.34
CA TYR A 235 9.46 11.67 13.01
C TYR A 235 10.17 11.05 14.21
N ASP A 236 10.18 11.76 15.35
CA ASP A 236 10.89 11.31 16.55
C ASP A 236 10.23 10.03 17.11
N LEU A 237 8.91 9.91 17.00
CA LEU A 237 8.19 8.69 17.36
C LEU A 237 8.54 7.51 16.43
N PHE A 238 8.66 7.76 15.13
CA PHE A 238 8.95 6.72 14.13
C PHE A 238 10.42 6.30 14.13
N ASP A 239 11.33 7.16 14.62
CA ASP A 239 12.78 6.92 14.64
C ASP A 239 13.27 6.08 15.84
N GLY A 240 12.55 5.00 16.16
CA GLY A 240 12.92 4.09 17.25
C GLY A 240 14.15 3.22 16.95
N PRO A 241 14.74 2.54 17.96
CA PRO A 241 15.98 1.75 17.81
C PRO A 241 15.94 0.64 16.74
N GLN A 242 14.75 0.09 16.47
CA GLN A 242 14.53 -0.99 15.51
C GLN A 242 13.94 -0.47 14.18
N SER A 243 13.91 0.84 13.97
CA SER A 243 13.29 1.45 12.78
C SER A 243 14.18 1.31 11.53
N GLY A 244 13.80 0.42 10.62
CA GLY A 244 14.41 0.28 9.29
C GLY A 244 13.93 1.34 8.28
N GLY A 245 14.42 1.28 7.05
CA GLY A 245 13.95 2.12 5.95
C GLY A 245 14.32 3.60 5.99
N GLY A 246 13.79 4.35 5.03
CA GLY A 246 13.87 5.80 4.96
C GLY A 246 12.80 6.44 5.83
N LEU A 247 13.18 7.49 6.54
CA LEU A 247 12.30 8.34 7.31
C LEU A 247 12.81 9.78 7.15
N GLY A 248 11.94 10.67 6.70
CA GLY A 248 12.29 12.08 6.51
C GLY A 248 11.19 12.98 7.03
N LYS A 249 11.54 14.12 7.62
CA LYS A 249 10.55 15.17 7.95
C LYS A 249 10.69 16.32 6.97
N TYR A 250 9.58 16.96 6.65
CA TYR A 250 9.53 18.04 5.70
C TYR A 250 8.74 19.22 6.27
N ALA A 251 9.35 20.40 6.16
CA ALA A 251 8.69 21.67 6.43
C ALA A 251 7.63 21.99 5.36
N PRO A 252 6.63 22.83 5.67
CA PRO A 252 5.68 23.30 4.69
C PRO A 252 6.37 24.13 3.60
N THR A 253 5.78 24.12 2.40
CA THR A 253 6.13 24.96 1.26
C THR A 253 4.86 25.60 0.70
N GLU A 254 4.98 26.38 -0.37
CA GLU A 254 3.80 26.87 -1.10
C GLU A 254 2.96 25.74 -1.72
N ALA A 255 3.55 24.55 -1.92
CA ALA A 255 2.90 23.42 -2.58
C ALA A 255 2.25 22.42 -1.62
N HIS A 256 2.65 22.39 -0.34
CA HIS A 256 2.17 21.43 0.65
C HIS A 256 2.44 21.88 2.09
N GLY A 257 1.63 21.38 3.03
CA GLY A 257 1.89 21.47 4.47
C GLY A 257 3.09 20.62 4.94
N PRO A 258 3.39 20.58 6.25
CA PRO A 258 4.40 19.67 6.79
C PRO A 258 3.96 18.21 6.64
N PHE A 259 4.93 17.30 6.54
CA PHE A 259 4.65 15.87 6.50
C PHE A 259 5.86 15.02 6.88
N VAL A 260 5.64 13.72 7.06
CA VAL A 260 6.69 12.72 7.25
C VAL A 260 6.71 11.74 6.09
N HIS A 261 7.88 11.56 5.50
CA HIS A 261 8.17 10.53 4.51
C HIS A 261 8.54 9.23 5.19
N VAL A 262 7.99 8.10 4.74
CA VAL A 262 8.41 6.75 5.14
C VAL A 262 8.60 5.85 3.92
N ASP A 263 9.64 5.01 3.92
CA ASP A 263 9.83 4.00 2.88
C ASP A 263 10.47 2.70 3.35
N LEU A 264 10.47 1.68 2.47
CA LEU A 264 10.99 0.34 2.72
C LEU A 264 12.39 0.06 2.15
N ARG A 265 13.32 1.02 2.15
CA ARG A 265 14.71 0.70 1.75
C ARG A 265 15.40 -0.20 2.80
N ASP A 266 16.36 -1.02 2.38
CA ASP A 266 17.02 -2.00 3.26
C ASP A 266 17.98 -1.40 4.31
N ARG A 267 18.13 -0.07 4.33
CA ARG A 267 19.04 0.64 5.23
C ARG A 267 18.32 1.74 5.98
N ARG A 268 18.74 1.98 7.22
CA ARG A 268 18.31 3.15 7.97
C ARG A 268 18.82 4.41 7.28
N ALA A 269 17.91 5.30 6.89
CA ALA A 269 18.23 6.62 6.33
C ALA A 269 17.31 7.68 6.93
N ARG A 270 17.89 8.81 7.33
CA ARG A 270 17.24 9.87 8.10
C ARG A 270 17.60 11.22 7.51
N TRP A 271 16.62 12.08 7.33
CA TRP A 271 16.81 13.45 6.84
C TRP A 271 15.73 14.40 7.38
#